data_AF-A0A8T4J4L5-F1
#
_entry.id   AF-A0A8T4J4L5-F1
#
_cell.length_a   1.000
_cell.length_b   1.000
_cell.length_c   1.000
_cell.angle_alpha   90.00
_cell.angle_beta   90.00
_cell.angle_gamma   90.00
#
_symmetry.space_group_name_H-M   'P 1'
#
loop_
_entity.id
_entity.type
_entity.pdbx_description
1 polymer ?
#
loop_
_entity_poly.entity_id
_entity_poly.type
_entity_poly.pdbx_seq_one_letter_code
_entity_poly.pdbx_strand_id
1 'polypeptide(L)'
;MHRVLAAILKGRETIGAVLVDVSRDDAFLLAVESNTQHGLPLSQADRRAAATRLIASHSHMSDRAIARASGLGAKSVAAIRRSNASEPQLNARIGKDGRVRPVD
;
A
#
# COMPACT_ATOMS: atom_id res chain seq x y z
N MET A 1 -2.21 4.30 -17.53
CA MET A 1 -3.04 3.87 -18.68
C MET A 1 -2.27 3.54 -19.97
N HIS A 2 -0.93 3.52 -19.97
CA HIS A 2 -0.16 3.32 -21.21
C HIS A 2 -0.30 1.94 -21.86
N ARG A 3 -0.42 0.86 -21.07
CA ARG A 3 -0.49 -0.50 -21.62
C ARG A 3 -1.78 -0.78 -22.38
N VAL A 4 -2.91 -0.29 -21.87
CA VAL A 4 -4.22 -0.41 -22.53
C VAL A 4 -4.23 0.42 -23.80
N LEU A 5 -3.79 1.68 -23.74
CA LEU A 5 -3.70 2.55 -24.91
C LEU A 5 -2.80 1.96 -26.00
N ALA A 6 -1.66 1.38 -25.63
CA ALA A 6 -0.77 0.70 -26.57
C ALA A 6 -1.42 -0.54 -27.23
N ALA A 7 -2.28 -1.28 -26.52
CA ALA A 7 -3.03 -2.39 -27.10
C ALA A 7 -4.08 -1.90 -28.09
N ILE A 8 -4.82 -0.85 -27.74
CA ILE A 8 -5.82 -0.20 -28.61
C ILE A 8 -5.15 0.34 -29.90
N LEU A 9 -4.04 1.07 -29.76
CA LEU A 9 -3.28 1.59 -30.92
C LEU A 9 -2.73 0.48 -31.82
N LYS A 10 -2.55 -0.73 -31.29
CA LYS A 10 -2.16 -1.93 -32.05
C LYS A 10 -3.34 -2.73 -32.59
N GLY A 11 -4.57 -2.21 -32.48
CA GLY A 11 -5.78 -2.90 -32.95
C GLY A 11 -6.09 -4.18 -32.18
N ARG A 12 -5.59 -4.32 -30.94
CA ARG A 12 -5.86 -5.51 -30.13
C ARG A 12 -7.18 -5.35 -29.39
N GLU A 13 -8.04 -6.34 -29.54
CA GLU A 13 -9.32 -6.42 -28.80
C GLU A 13 -9.15 -6.99 -27.38
N THR A 14 -8.03 -7.66 -27.11
CA THR A 14 -7.74 -8.28 -25.81
C THR A 14 -6.35 -7.92 -25.30
N ILE A 15 -6.22 -7.92 -23.97
CA ILE A 15 -4.95 -7.72 -23.27
C ILE A 15 -4.84 -8.71 -22.11
N GLY A 16 -3.66 -9.30 -21.94
CA GLY A 16 -3.39 -10.14 -20.78
C GLY A 16 -3.46 -9.32 -19.50
N ALA A 17 -4.29 -9.78 -18.56
CA ALA A 17 -4.49 -9.18 -17.24
C ALA A 17 -4.46 -10.28 -16.17
N VAL A 18 -4.10 -9.88 -14.96
CA VAL A 18 -4.23 -10.74 -13.77
C VAL A 18 -5.45 -10.26 -13.00
N LEU A 19 -6.42 -11.17 -12.82
CA LEU A 19 -7.57 -10.92 -11.97
C LEU A 19 -7.23 -11.39 -10.55
N VAL A 20 -7.53 -10.56 -9.55
CA VAL A 20 -7.25 -10.86 -8.15
C VAL A 20 -8.55 -10.70 -7.37
N ASP A 21 -8.94 -11.73 -6.63
CA ASP A 21 -10.14 -11.71 -5.77
C ASP A 21 -9.72 -11.35 -4.34
N VAL A 22 -9.85 -10.07 -4.01
CA VAL A 22 -9.42 -9.49 -2.74
C VAL A 22 -10.39 -8.40 -2.32
N SER A 23 -10.37 -8.07 -1.02
CA SER A 23 -11.14 -6.95 -0.50
C SER A 23 -10.72 -5.63 -1.15
N ARG A 24 -11.58 -4.60 -1.06
CA ARG A 24 -11.26 -3.26 -1.57
C ARG A 24 -10.00 -2.68 -0.92
N ASP A 25 -9.76 -2.98 0.35
CA ASP A 25 -8.62 -2.48 1.09
C ASP A 25 -7.34 -3.20 0.69
N ASP A 26 -7.39 -4.52 0.53
CA ASP A 26 -6.26 -5.32 0.01
C ASP A 26 -5.95 -4.94 -1.45
N ALA A 27 -6.96 -4.70 -2.28
CA ALA A 27 -6.79 -4.20 -3.64
C ALA A 27 -6.06 -2.84 -3.66
N PHE A 28 -6.36 -1.97 -2.69
CA PHE A 28 -5.64 -0.70 -2.54
C PHE A 28 -4.17 -0.92 -2.13
N LEU A 29 -3.90 -1.84 -1.20
CA LEU A 29 -2.53 -2.24 -0.84
C LEU A 29 -1.74 -2.73 -2.07
N LEU A 30 -2.32 -3.63 -2.85
CA LEU A 30 -1.71 -4.13 -4.09
C LEU A 30 -1.46 -3.02 -5.12
N ALA A 31 -2.41 -2.09 -5.26
CA ALA A 31 -2.27 -0.96 -6.17
C ALA A 31 -1.13 -0.01 -5.75
N VAL A 32 -1.01 0.28 -4.45
CA VAL A 32 0.08 1.12 -3.92
C VAL A 32 1.43 0.43 -4.07
N GLU A 33 1.53 -0.87 -3.79
CA GLU A 33 2.75 -1.66 -4.02
C GLU A 33 3.15 -1.67 -5.50
N SER A 34 2.20 -1.95 -6.40
CA SER A 34 2.45 -1.97 -7.84
C SER A 34 2.91 -0.62 -8.35
N ASN A 35 2.29 0.49 -7.92
CA ASN A 35 2.66 1.83 -8.38
C ASN A 35 4.01 2.30 -7.81
N THR A 36 4.39 1.80 -6.63
CA THR A 36 5.69 2.11 -6.01
C THR A 36 6.82 1.33 -6.70
N GLN A 37 6.59 0.08 -7.07
CA GLN A 37 7.58 -0.76 -7.76
C GLN A 37 7.66 -0.49 -9.27
N HIS A 38 6.52 -0.19 -9.88
CA HIS A 38 6.36 -0.10 -11.34
C HIS A 38 5.47 1.09 -11.71
N GLY A 39 6.01 2.06 -12.44
CA GLY A 39 5.25 3.20 -12.96
C GLY A 39 5.92 4.55 -12.73
N LEU A 40 5.15 5.63 -12.90
CA LEU A 40 5.60 6.96 -12.51
C LEU A 40 5.70 6.99 -10.98
N PRO A 41 6.86 7.35 -10.39
CA PRO A 41 7.02 7.37 -8.95
C PRO A 41 5.94 8.24 -8.33
N LEU A 42 5.17 7.68 -7.38
CA LEU A 42 4.22 8.45 -6.57
C LEU A 42 4.92 9.71 -6.03
N SER A 43 4.22 10.84 -6.00
CA SER A 43 4.79 12.03 -5.37
C SER A 43 4.97 11.78 -3.86
N GLN A 44 5.79 12.60 -3.18
CA GLN A 44 5.93 12.46 -1.73
C GLN A 44 4.58 12.66 -1.01
N ALA A 45 3.71 13.52 -1.54
CA ALA A 45 2.37 13.74 -1.01
C ALA A 45 1.50 12.48 -1.18
N ASP A 46 1.51 11.87 -2.38
CA ASP A 46 0.73 10.66 -2.66
C ASP A 46 1.19 9.48 -1.80
N ARG A 47 2.51 9.31 -1.62
CA ARG A 47 3.05 8.27 -0.72
C ARG A 47 2.56 8.46 0.72
N ARG A 48 2.50 9.70 1.21
CA ARG A 48 1.97 10.00 2.55
C ARG A 48 0.48 9.72 2.65
N ALA A 49 -0.31 10.14 1.66
CA ALA A 49 -1.75 9.87 1.61
C ALA A 49 -2.04 8.36 1.54
N ALA A 50 -1.28 7.61 0.74
CA ALA A 50 -1.37 6.17 0.65
C ALA A 50 -1.04 5.51 2.00
N ALA A 51 0.04 5.92 2.66
CA ALA A 51 0.41 5.39 3.97
C ALA A 51 -0.67 5.68 5.04
N THR A 52 -1.25 6.88 5.07
CA THR A 52 -2.36 7.20 5.99
C THR A 52 -3.55 6.26 5.77
N ARG A 53 -3.96 6.06 4.52
CA ARG A 53 -5.08 5.17 4.20
C ARG A 53 -4.78 3.71 4.55
N LEU A 54 -3.56 3.23 4.29
CA LEU A 54 -3.14 1.88 4.66
C LEU A 54 -3.08 1.67 6.17
N ILE A 55 -2.69 2.69 6.94
CA ILE A 55 -2.72 2.60 8.41
C ILE A 55 -4.15 2.43 8.92
N ALA A 56 -5.11 3.18 8.35
CA ALA A 56 -6.52 3.10 8.76
C ALA A 56 -7.15 1.74 8.41
N SER A 57 -6.92 1.23 7.19
CA SER A 57 -7.51 -0.06 6.78
C SER A 57 -6.74 -1.29 7.28
N HIS A 58 -5.44 -1.17 7.51
CA HIS A 58 -4.57 -2.27 7.95
C HIS A 58 -3.82 -1.89 9.23
N SER A 59 -4.56 -1.47 10.26
CA SER A 59 -4.00 -1.06 11.55
C SER A 59 -3.07 -2.11 12.17
N HIS A 60 -3.38 -3.39 11.95
CA HIS A 60 -2.60 -4.55 12.39
C HIS A 60 -1.22 -4.70 11.70
N MET A 61 -0.99 -4.09 10.54
CA MET A 61 0.29 -4.18 9.85
C MET A 61 1.38 -3.35 10.57
N SER A 62 2.60 -3.90 10.62
CA SER A 62 3.76 -3.16 11.13
C SER A 62 4.12 -1.94 10.27
N ASP A 63 4.76 -0.94 10.87
CA ASP A 63 5.22 0.27 10.16
C ASP A 63 6.20 -0.07 9.03
N ARG A 64 7.03 -1.10 9.20
CA ARG A 64 7.94 -1.60 8.17
C ARG A 64 7.20 -2.22 6.97
N ALA A 65 6.04 -2.84 7.20
CA ALA A 65 5.24 -3.40 6.11
C ALA A 65 4.62 -2.28 5.27
N ILE A 66 3.96 -1.31 5.92
CA ILE A 66 3.36 -0.16 5.24
C ILE A 66 4.43 0.72 4.57
N ALA A 67 5.60 0.89 5.18
CA ALA A 67 6.73 1.62 4.61
C ALA A 67 7.18 1.03 3.26
N ARG A 68 7.32 -0.30 3.20
CA ARG A 68 7.66 -0.99 1.94
C ARG A 68 6.57 -0.82 0.90
N ALA A 69 5.31 -0.95 1.29
CA ALA A 69 4.20 -0.81 0.37
C ALA A 69 4.11 0.60 -0.24
N SER A 70 4.20 1.62 0.61
CA SER A 70 4.06 3.04 0.23
C SER A 70 5.34 3.70 -0.30
N GLY A 71 6.49 3.03 -0.24
CA GLY A 71 7.79 3.62 -0.59
C GLY A 71 8.26 4.72 0.37
N LEU A 72 7.82 4.67 1.63
CA LEU A 72 8.26 5.58 2.70
C LEU A 72 9.26 4.91 3.64
N GLY A 73 9.95 5.71 4.45
CA GLY A 73 10.74 5.20 5.57
C GLY A 73 9.83 4.78 6.74
N ALA A 74 10.22 3.73 7.46
CA ALA A 74 9.46 3.25 8.64
C ALA A 74 9.27 4.33 9.71
N LYS A 75 10.24 5.23 9.91
CA LYS A 75 10.11 6.39 10.82
C LYS A 75 9.03 7.36 10.38
N SER A 76 8.87 7.60 9.08
CA SER A 76 7.82 8.47 8.54
C SER A 76 6.44 7.85 8.73
N VAL A 77 6.30 6.55 8.51
CA VAL A 77 5.07 5.81 8.76
C VAL A 77 4.69 5.84 10.24
N ALA A 78 5.66 5.61 11.14
CA ALA A 78 5.43 5.71 12.58
C ALA A 78 4.99 7.13 13.00
N ALA A 79 5.55 8.18 12.38
CA ALA A 79 5.10 9.55 12.61
C ALA A 79 3.65 9.76 12.15
N ILE A 80 3.31 9.34 10.92
CA ILE A 80 1.94 9.42 10.38
C ILE A 80 0.96 8.66 11.29
N ARG A 81 1.34 7.47 11.76
CA ARG A 81 0.49 6.66 12.64
C ARG A 81 0.23 7.36 13.98
N ARG A 82 1.25 7.96 14.59
CA ARG A 82 1.09 8.71 15.84
C ARG A 82 0.21 9.95 15.67
N SER A 83 0.33 10.65 14.54
CA SER A 83 -0.49 11.83 14.25
C SER A 83 -1.96 11.49 13.97
N ASN A 84 -2.27 10.25 13.58
CA ASN A 84 -3.64 9.76 13.35
C ASN A 84 -4.21 8.98 14.56
N ALA A 85 -3.52 8.96 15.70
CA ALA A 85 -3.89 8.17 16.87
C ALA A 85 -5.08 8.77 17.64
N SER A 86 -6.27 8.73 17.03
CA SER A 86 -7.56 8.67 17.74
C SER A 86 -8.08 7.23 17.86
N GLU A 87 -7.36 6.24 17.32
CA GLU A 87 -7.72 4.82 17.34
C GLU A 87 -7.01 4.04 18.47
N PRO A 88 -7.66 3.00 19.04
CA PRO A 88 -7.06 2.17 20.09
C PRO A 88 -5.75 1.56 19.61
N GLN A 89 -4.67 1.81 20.37
CA GLN A 89 -3.36 1.25 20.08
C GLN A 89 -3.44 -0.27 20.18
N LEU A 90 -3.28 -0.96 19.05
CA LEU A 90 -3.22 -2.42 19.02
C LEU A 90 -1.99 -2.89 19.81
N ASN A 91 -2.19 -3.79 20.77
CA ASN A 91 -1.14 -4.37 21.62
C ASN A 91 -0.13 -5.26 20.83
N ALA A 92 -0.40 -5.56 19.56
CA ALA A 92 0.49 -6.31 18.71
C ALA A 92 0.31 -5.99 17.22
N ARG A 93 1.36 -6.20 16.42
CA ARG A 93 1.38 -5.97 14.97
C ARG A 93 1.98 -7.13 14.20
N ILE A 94 1.50 -7.33 12.98
CA ILE A 94 1.90 -8.41 12.10
C ILE A 94 2.97 -7.90 11.12
N GLY A 95 4.10 -8.60 11.08
CA GLY A 95 5.14 -8.42 10.06
C GLY A 95 4.75 -9.08 8.74
N LYS A 96 5.49 -8.79 7.66
CA LYS A 96 5.31 -9.45 6.36
C LYS A 96 5.48 -10.97 6.44
N ASP A 97 6.26 -11.43 7.41
CA ASP A 97 6.49 -12.84 7.72
C ASP A 97 5.30 -13.51 8.45
N GLY A 98 4.17 -12.81 8.62
CA GLY A 98 3.03 -13.28 9.39
C GLY A 98 3.28 -13.29 10.91
N ARG A 99 4.48 -12.89 11.37
CA ARG A 99 4.83 -12.93 12.78
C ARG A 99 4.28 -11.72 13.53
N VAL A 100 3.56 -12.02 14.59
CA VAL A 100 3.06 -11.06 15.57
C VAL A 100 4.21 -10.56 16.44
N ARG A 101 4.33 -9.25 16.60
CA ARG A 101 5.30 -8.59 17.49
C ARG A 101 4.54 -7.62 18.40
N PRO A 102 4.80 -7.62 19.72
CA PRO A 102 4.20 -6.64 20.63
C PRO A 102 4.62 -5.22 20.24
N VAL A 103 3.76 -4.25 20.57
CA VAL A 103 4.15 -2.84 20.55
C VAL A 103 4.75 -2.51 21.91
N ASP A 104 6.07 -2.40 21.97
CA ASP A 104 6.75 -1.79 23.11
C ASP A 104 6.61 -0.26 23.08
#